data_AF-A0A7J4J7U5-F1
#
_entry.id   AF-A0A7J4J7U5-F1
#
_cell.length_a   1.000
_cell.length_b   1.000
_cell.length_c   1.000
_cell.angle_alpha   90.00
_cell.angle_beta   90.00
_cell.angle_gamma   90.00
#
_symmetry.space_group_name_H-M   'P 1'
#
loop_
_entity.id
_entity.type
_entity.pdbx_description
1 polymer ?
#
loop_
_entity_poly.entity_id
_entity_poly.type
_entity_poly.pdbx_seq_one_letter_code
_entity_poly.pdbx_strand_id
1 'polypeptide(L)' 'MLTRKDLKNLNLQFSNGQVHNESSLDFVLTQTARSPHWYKTMCLLTRAILLDHIFEDGNKRTA' A
#
# COMPACT_ATOMS: atom_id res chain seq x y z
N MET A 1 6.89 -2.60 -11.21
CA MET A 1 6.94 -1.98 -9.87
C MET A 1 5.52 -1.68 -9.44
N LEU A 2 5.11 -1.99 -8.21
CA LEU A 2 3.72 -1.85 -7.77
C LEU A 2 3.26 -0.39 -7.86
N THR A 3 2.10 -0.16 -8.48
CA THR A 3 1.51 1.17 -8.63
C THR A 3 0.36 1.38 -7.66
N ARG A 4 -0.05 2.65 -7.49
CA ARG A 4 -1.28 3.01 -6.76
C ARG A 4 -2.50 2.26 -7.30
N LYS A 5 -2.59 2.04 -8.62
CA LYS A 5 -3.69 1.31 -9.25
C LYS A 5 -3.69 -0.16 -8.84
N ASP A 6 -2.51 -0.78 -8.78
CA ASP A 6 -2.39 -2.18 -8.38
C ASP A 6 -2.83 -2.39 -6.92
N LEU A 7 -2.43 -1.49 -6.02
CA LEU A 7 -2.85 -1.53 -4.61
C LEU A 7 -4.35 -1.30 -4.44
N LYS A 8 -4.95 -0.37 -5.19
CA LYS A 8 -6.41 -0.19 -5.20
C LYS A 8 -7.14 -1.43 -5.70
N ASN A 9 -6.68 -2.01 -6.80
CA ASN A 9 -7.25 -3.24 -7.36
C ASN A 9 -7.15 -4.42 -6.39
N LEU A 10 -6.07 -4.50 -5.62
CA LEU A 10 -5.91 -5.50 -4.57
C LEU A 10 -6.91 -5.27 -3.43
N ASN A 11 -7.03 -4.03 -2.94
CA ASN A 11 -7.99 -3.72 -1.87
C ASN A 11 -9.44 -3.94 -2.30
N LEU A 12 -9.78 -3.71 -3.58
CA LEU A 12 -11.10 -4.00 -4.15
C LEU A 12 -11.50 -5.49 -4.06
N GLN A 13 -10.56 -6.41 -3.87
CA GLN A 13 -10.88 -7.83 -3.61
C GLN A 13 -11.39 -8.07 -2.18
N PHE A 14 -11.19 -7.12 -1.27
CA PHE A 14 -11.49 -7.25 0.15
C PHE A 14 -12.47 -6.18 0.68
N SER A 15 -12.51 -5.00 0.05
CA SER A 15 -13.35 -3.87 0.44
C SER A 15 -13.61 -2.93 -0.77
N ASN A 16 -13.65 -1.61 -0.56
CA ASN A 16 -14.12 -0.61 -1.54
C ASN A 16 -13.01 0.11 -2.34
N GLY A 17 -11.72 -0.15 -2.06
CA GLY A 17 -10.60 0.49 -2.76
C GLY A 17 -10.41 1.98 -2.46
N GLN A 18 -11.15 2.54 -1.49
CA GLN A 18 -11.03 3.95 -1.12
C GLN A 18 -9.77 4.18 -0.29
N VAL A 19 -8.91 5.06 -0.78
CA VAL A 19 -7.68 5.46 -0.10
C VAL A 19 -8.04 6.60 0.85
N HIS A 20 -7.76 6.40 2.14
CA HIS A 20 -7.98 7.36 3.20
C HIS A 20 -6.72 8.21 3.45
N ASN A 21 -5.54 7.58 3.45
CA ASN A 21 -4.26 8.24 3.74
C ASN A 21 -3.37 8.32 2.49
N GLU A 22 -3.68 9.26 1.60
CA GLU A 22 -2.97 9.40 0.32
C GLU A 22 -1.48 9.77 0.50
N SER A 23 -1.15 10.58 1.50
CA SER A 23 0.22 11.04 1.73
C SER A 23 1.15 9.91 2.17
N SER A 24 0.68 9.00 3.03
CA SER A 24 1.44 7.79 3.39
C SER A 24 1.63 6.87 2.19
N LEU A 25 0.57 6.69 1.38
CA LEU A 25 0.64 5.88 0.17
C LEU A 25 1.68 6.43 -0.83
N ASP A 26 1.69 7.74 -1.08
CA ASP A 26 2.65 8.35 -1.99
C ASP A 26 4.09 8.29 -1.45
N PHE A 27 4.25 8.46 -0.14
CA PHE A 27 5.55 8.29 0.51
C PHE A 27 6.09 6.87 0.31
N VAL A 28 5.31 5.85 0.64
CA VAL A 28 5.77 4.45 0.55
C VAL A 28 6.03 4.03 -0.91
N LEU A 29 5.20 4.47 -1.86
CA LEU A 29 5.42 4.23 -3.29
C LEU A 29 6.72 4.88 -3.77
N THR A 30 7.02 6.10 -3.30
CA THR A 30 8.28 6.79 -3.63
C THR A 30 9.50 6.07 -3.05
N GLN A 31 9.42 5.58 -1.80
CA GLN A 31 10.52 4.85 -1.16
C GLN A 31 10.78 3.51 -1.85
N THR A 32 9.72 2.79 -2.20
CA THR A 32 9.82 1.48 -2.85
C THR A 32 10.29 1.59 -4.30
N ALA A 33 10.06 2.72 -4.98
CA ALA A 33 10.56 2.96 -6.33
C ALA A 33 12.07 3.02 -6.44
N ARG A 34 12.71 3.45 -5.36
CA ARG A 34 14.15 3.66 -5.29
C ARG A 34 14.90 2.43 -4.77
N SER A 35 14.20 1.39 -4.31
CA SER A 35 14.83 0.25 -3.65
C SER A 35 15.01 -0.94 -4.61
N PRO A 36 16.24 -1.45 -4.79
CA PRO A 36 16.48 -2.68 -5.56
C PRO A 36 16.11 -3.95 -4.77
N HIS A 37 15.81 -3.83 -3.47
CA HIS A 37 15.56 -4.97 -2.58
C HIS A 37 14.05 -5.22 -2.43
N TRP A 38 13.55 -6.19 -3.20
CA TRP A 38 12.12 -6.54 -3.20
C TRP A 38 11.57 -6.88 -1.81
N TYR A 39 12.34 -7.58 -0.97
CA TYR A 39 11.91 -7.95 0.39
C TYR A 39 11.68 -6.72 1.28
N LYS A 40 12.63 -5.78 1.26
CA LYS A 40 12.51 -4.50 2.00
C LYS A 40 11.30 -3.71 1.50
N THR A 41 11.08 -3.71 0.19
CA THR A 41 9.92 -3.06 -0.45
C THR A 41 8.59 -3.67 0.04
N MET A 42 8.49 -5.00 0.13
CA MET A 42 7.31 -5.65 0.70
C MET A 42 7.10 -5.29 2.17
N CYS A 43 8.15 -5.35 3.01
CA CYS A 43 8.03 -4.97 4.43
C CYS A 43 7.56 -3.52 4.61
N LEU A 44 8.06 -2.59 3.79
CA LEU A 44 7.65 -1.18 3.84
C LEU A 44 6.18 -1.01 3.45
N LEU A 45 5.73 -1.68 2.38
CA LEU A 45 4.33 -1.64 1.94
C LEU A 45 3.40 -2.24 3.00
N THR A 46 3.69 -3.45 3.48
CA THR A 46 2.89 -4.12 4.51
C THR A 46 2.82 -3.26 5.79
N ARG A 47 3.94 -2.69 6.24
CA ARG A 47 3.95 -1.77 7.39
C ARG A 47 3.04 -0.56 7.16
N ALA A 48 3.18 0.11 6.01
CA ALA A 48 2.42 1.31 5.70
C ALA A 48 0.90 1.01 5.63
N ILE A 49 0.51 -0.09 4.97
CA ILE A 49 -0.89 -0.49 4.87
C ILE A 49 -1.47 -0.82 6.27
N LEU A 50 -0.71 -1.53 7.12
CA LEU A 50 -1.18 -1.93 8.45
C LEU A 50 -1.22 -0.80 9.47
N LEU A 51 -0.17 0.03 9.54
CA LEU A 51 -0.01 1.01 10.60
C LEU A 51 -0.58 2.38 10.23
N ASP A 52 -0.44 2.79 8.97
CA ASP A 52 -0.84 4.12 8.53
C ASP A 52 -2.28 4.12 7.99
N HIS A 53 -2.96 2.96 8.00
CA HIS A 53 -4.34 2.77 7.56
C HIS A 53 -4.62 3.43 6.20
N ILE A 54 -3.89 2.97 5.17
CA ILE A 54 -3.92 3.55 3.82
C ILE A 54 -5.33 3.57 3.23
N PHE A 55 -6.09 2.50 3.41
CA PHE A 55 -7.46 2.37 2.92
C PHE A 55 -8.49 2.68 4.01
N GLU A 56 -9.69 3.08 3.61
CA GLU A 56 -10.83 3.25 4.53
C GLU A 56 -11.16 1.95 5.27
N ASP A 57 -11.11 0.82 4.54
CA ASP A 57 -11.31 -0.52 5.09
C ASP A 57 -10.47 -1.58 4.32
N GLY A 58 -10.34 -2.79 4.87
CA GLY A 58 -9.65 -3.91 4.23
C GLY A 58 -8.13 -3.95 4.42
N ASN A 59 -7.51 -2.97 5.10
CA ASN A 59 -6.06 -2.86 5.29
C ASN A 59 -5.37 -4.17 5.71
N LYS A 60 -5.89 -4.88 6.72
CA LYS A 60 -5.30 -6.14 7.23
C LYS A 60 -5.28 -7.27 6.20
N ARG A 61 -6.23 -7.27 5.26
CA ARG A 61 -6.34 -8.28 4.18
C ARG A 61 -5.53 -7.89 2.95
N THR A 62 -5.33 -6.58 2.74
CA THR A 62 -4.54 -6.03 1.63
C THR A 62 -3.03 -6.08 1.88
N ALA A 63 -2.58 -5.95 3.13
CA ALA A 63 -1.17 -5.87 3.52
C ALA A 63 -0.42 -7.20 3.41
#